data_AF-A0A084U6R1-F1
#
_entry.id   AF-A0A084U6R1-F1
#
_cell.length_a   1.000
_cell.length_b   1.000
_cell.length_c   1.000
_cell.angle_alpha   90.00
_cell.angle_beta   90.00
_cell.angle_gamma   90.00
#
_symmetry.space_group_name_H-M   'P 1'
#
loop_
_entity.id
_entity.type
_entity.pdbx_description
1 polymer ?
#
loop_
_entity_poly.entity_id
_entity_poly.type
_entity_poly.pdbx_seq_one_letter_code
_entity_poly.pdbx_strand_id
1 'polypeptide(L)' 'MAEPDDETTRSARRFQPGQDLYGISIDELQQIAAVLKEEITRIEREIASRDSTKAAAEALFKNG' A
#
# COMPACT_ATOMS: atom_id res chain seq x y z
N MET A 1 -16.06 -8.96 36.64
CA MET A 1 -14.96 -8.08 36.22
C MET A 1 -15.34 -7.60 34.82
N ALA A 2 -15.84 -6.37 34.71
CA ALA A 2 -16.19 -5.79 33.42
C ALA A 2 -14.91 -5.15 32.87
N GLU A 3 -14.40 -5.65 31.75
CA GLU A 3 -13.37 -4.96 30.99
C GLU A 3 -14.03 -3.90 30.11
N PRO A 4 -13.51 -2.65 30.11
CA PRO A 4 -14.22 -1.49 29.57
C PRO A 4 -14.13 -1.37 28.05
N ASP A 5 -15.24 -0.87 27.49
CA ASP A 5 -15.43 -0.04 26.30
C ASP A 5 -14.46 -0.16 25.10
N ASP A 6 -15.02 -0.75 24.04
CA ASP A 6 -15.11 -0.20 22.68
C ASP A 6 -14.47 1.20 22.48
N GLU A 7 -13.26 1.24 21.94
CA GLU A 7 -12.81 2.40 21.18
C GLU A 7 -12.51 1.97 19.75
N THR A 8 -13.58 1.99 18.96
CA THR A 8 -13.56 2.48 17.59
C THR A 8 -12.59 1.72 16.69
N THR A 9 -13.12 0.71 16.02
CA THR A 9 -12.69 0.43 14.64
C THR A 9 -12.81 1.75 13.87
N ARG A 10 -11.72 2.53 13.85
CA ARG A 10 -11.61 3.75 13.09
C ARG A 10 -11.67 3.26 11.67
N SER A 11 -12.90 3.18 11.14
CA SER A 11 -13.21 2.68 9.81
C SER A 11 -12.20 3.35 8.93
N ALA A 12 -11.17 2.58 8.54
CA ALA A 12 -10.00 3.13 7.91
C ALA A 12 -10.54 3.67 6.61
N ARG A 13 -10.82 4.98 6.58
CA ARG A 13 -11.25 5.69 5.39
C ARG A 13 -10.15 5.37 4.41
N ARG A 14 -10.44 4.42 3.52
CA ARG A 14 -9.48 3.94 2.54
C ARG A 14 -9.27 5.13 1.63
N PHE A 15 -8.23 5.90 1.94
CA PHE A 15 -7.88 7.06 1.18
C PHE A 15 -7.68 6.62 -0.27
N GLN A 16 -8.34 7.32 -1.19
CA GLN A 16 -8.22 7.05 -2.61
C GLN A 16 -7.28 8.07 -3.25
N PRO A 17 -6.34 7.63 -4.12
CA PRO A 17 -5.55 8.56 -4.91
C PRO A 17 -6.43 9.54 -5.68
N GLY A 18 -6.13 10.84 -5.58
CA GLY A 18 -6.93 11.90 -6.22
C GLY A 18 -8.16 12.36 -5.43
N GLN A 19 -8.37 11.87 -4.21
CA GLN A 19 -9.37 12.43 -3.31
C GLN A 19 -9.00 13.87 -2.93
N ASP A 20 -10.02 14.73 -2.82
CA ASP A 20 -9.85 16.08 -2.30
C ASP A 20 -9.28 16.05 -0.86
N LEU A 21 -8.36 16.98 -0.60
CA LEU A 21 -7.61 17.08 0.66
C LEU A 21 -8.09 18.23 1.56
N TYR A 22 -9.13 18.97 1.13
CA TYR A 22 -9.60 20.11 1.87
C TYR A 22 -10.18 19.67 3.23
N GLY A 23 -9.74 20.33 4.30
CA GLY A 23 -10.19 20.03 5.66
C GLY A 23 -9.53 18.83 6.34
N ILE A 24 -8.53 18.19 5.70
CA ILE A 24 -7.71 17.15 6.35
C ILE A 24 -6.55 17.80 7.11
N SER A 25 -6.33 17.36 8.35
CA SER A 25 -5.23 17.88 9.18
C SER A 25 -3.85 17.45 8.66
N ILE A 26 -2.79 18.19 9.00
CA ILE A 26 -1.42 17.84 8.59
C ILE A 26 -1.00 16.46 9.11
N ASP A 27 -1.33 16.13 10.36
CA ASP A 27 -1.04 14.81 10.95
C ASP A 27 -1.73 13.68 10.15
N GLU A 28 -3.00 13.86 9.82
CA GLU A 28 -3.75 12.90 9.00
C GLU A 28 -3.15 12.77 7.60
N LEU A 29 -2.72 13.88 6.97
CA LEU A 29 -2.03 13.84 5.68
C LEU A 29 -0.70 13.08 5.77
N GLN A 30 0.04 13.21 6.87
CA GLN A 30 1.28 12.46 7.10
C GLN A 30 1.01 10.96 7.25
N GLN A 31 -0.03 10.59 7.99
CA GLN A 31 -0.46 9.19 8.14
C GLN A 31 -0.88 8.58 6.79
N ILE A 32 -1.69 9.30 6.01
CA ILE A 32 -2.10 8.88 4.67
C ILE A 32 -0.87 8.70 3.77
N ALA A 33 0.05 9.67 3.76
CA ALA A 33 1.24 9.62 2.94
C ALA A 33 2.16 8.44 3.31
N ALA A 34 2.27 8.10 4.60
CA ALA A 34 3.04 6.95 5.06
C ALA A 34 2.47 5.64 4.49
N VAL A 35 1.16 5.42 4.67
CA VAL A 35 0.46 4.22 4.18
C VAL A 35 0.59 4.08 2.66
N LEU A 36 0.42 5.17 1.90
CA LEU A 36 0.56 5.13 0.44
C LEU A 36 1.99 4.79 -0.01
N LYS A 37 3.02 5.29 0.70
CA LYS A 37 4.41 4.95 0.40
C LYS A 37 4.72 3.47 0.65
N GLU A 38 4.17 2.91 1.71
CA GLU A 38 4.28 1.47 1.98
C GLU A 38 3.61 0.65 0.88
N GLU A 39 2.42 1.04 0.44
CA GLU A 39 1.74 0.36 -0.67
C GLU A 39 2.48 0.50 -2.00
N ILE A 40 3.08 1.67 -2.30
CA ILE A 40 3.96 1.84 -3.47
C ILE A 40 5.13 0.86 -3.39
N THR A 41 5.81 0.79 -2.24
CA THR A 41 6.95 -0.12 -2.03
C THR A 41 6.55 -1.57 -2.24
N ARG A 42 5.37 -1.97 -1.74
CA ARG A 42 4.81 -3.31 -1.93
C ARG A 42 4.57 -3.61 -3.41
N ILE A 43 3.95 -2.68 -4.14
CA ILE A 43 3.69 -2.81 -5.58
C ILE A 43 5.00 -2.93 -6.36
N GLU A 44 5.99 -2.09 -6.05
CA GLU A 44 7.32 -2.14 -6.68
C GLU A 44 8.02 -3.48 -6.45
N ARG A 45 7.92 -4.06 -5.24
CA ARG A 45 8.44 -5.41 -4.96
C ARG A 45 7.75 -6.49 -5.79
N GLU A 46 6.42 -6.42 -5.91
CA GLU A 46 5.65 -7.36 -6.73
C GLU A 46 6.02 -7.25 -8.22
N ILE A 47 6.21 -6.03 -8.72
CA ILE A 47 6.68 -5.77 -10.09
C ILE A 47 8.07 -6.40 -10.27
N ALA A 48 9.02 -6.10 -9.38
CA ALA A 48 10.38 -6.64 -9.47
C ALA A 48 10.42 -8.18 -9.43
N SER A 49 9.59 -8.80 -8.59
CA SER A 49 9.45 -10.26 -8.52
C SER A 49 8.92 -10.84 -9.84
N ARG A 50 7.97 -10.16 -10.48
CA ARG A 50 7.39 -10.59 -11.76
C ARG A 50 8.35 -10.36 -12.94
N ASP A 51 9.08 -9.26 -12.95
CA ASP A 51 10.10 -8.98 -13.97
C ASP A 51 11.24 -10.01 -13.91
N SER A 52 11.71 -10.34 -12.71
CA SER A 52 12.72 -11.39 -12.50
C SER A 52 12.22 -12.76 -13.01
N THR A 53 10.93 -13.06 -12.80
CA THR A 53 10.30 -14.28 -13.31
C THR A 53 10.23 -14.28 -14.84
N LYS A 54 9.87 -13.14 -15.44
CA LYS A 54 9.81 -12.99 -16.90
C LYS A 54 11.20 -13.13 -17.52
N ALA A 55 12.21 -12.47 -16.97
CA ALA A 55 13.59 -12.55 -17.45
C ALA A 55 14.16 -13.98 -17.36
N ALA A 56 13.85 -14.71 -16.28
CA ALA A 56 14.23 -16.12 -16.14
C ALA A 56 13.54 -17.01 -17.19
N ALA A 57 12.25 -16.79 -17.45
CA ALA A 57 11.54 -17.50 -18.52
C ALA A 57 12.09 -17.16 -19.91
N GLU A 58 12.34 -15.88 -20.22
CA GLU A 58 12.90 -15.45 -21.50
C GLU A 58 14.30 -16.03 -21.75
N ALA A 59 15.14 -16.18 -20.71
CA ALA A 59 16.44 -16.83 -20.82
C ALA A 59 16.35 -18.34 -21.14
N LEU A 60 15.34 -19.04 -20.61
CA LEU A 60 15.08 -20.44 -20.92
C LEU A 60 14.58 -20.63 -22.36
N PHE A 61 13.75 -19.72 -22.87
CA PHE A 61 13.24 -19.80 -24.26
C PHE A 61 14.28 -19.40 -25.32
N LYS A 62 15.28 -18.59 -24.98
CA LYS A 62 16.30 -18.14 -25.95
C LYS A 62 17.47 -19.12 -26.12
N ASN A 63 17.63 -20.06 -25.19
CA ASN A 63 18.65 -21.11 -25.23
C ASN A 63 18.09 -22.49 -25.63
N GLY A 64 16.84 -22.55 -26.10
CA GLY A 64 16.20 -23.74 -26.66
C GLY A 64 16.30 -23.82 -28.17
#